data_AF-A0A5C8TXW0-F1
#
_entry.id   AF-A0A5C8TXW0-F1
#
_cell.length_a   1.000
_cell.length_b   1.000
_cell.length_c   1.000
_cell.angle_alpha   90.00
_cell.angle_beta   90.00
_cell.angle_gamma   90.00
#
_symmetry.space_group_name_H-M   'P 1'
#
loop_
_entity.id
_entity.type
_entity.pdbx_description
1 polymer ?
#
loop_
_entity_poly.entity_id
_entity_poly.type
_entity_poly.pdbx_seq_one_letter_code
_entity_poly.pdbx_strand_id
1 'polypeptide(L)'
;MPPVSDPSPLWTDALRVAALLAAEPYSCGGIVVRAGAGPVRDRWLATLQAGLPQNAPIRRMPTGIADDRLLGGLDLAATLRAGSARLRGSPRRPGASPFA
;
A
#
# COMPACT_ATOMS: atom_id res chain seq x y z
N MET A 1 35.22 -12.28 -9.39
CA MET A 1 34.03 -11.71 -8.73
C MET A 1 34.31 -10.24 -8.51
N PRO A 2 33.57 -9.29 -9.12
CA PRO A 2 33.77 -7.88 -8.82
C PRO A 2 33.53 -7.64 -7.31
N PRO A 3 34.23 -6.68 -6.68
CA PRO A 3 33.99 -6.37 -5.28
C PRO A 3 32.53 -5.97 -5.12
N VAL A 4 31.84 -6.62 -4.18
CA VAL A 4 30.53 -6.17 -3.72
C VAL A 4 30.73 -4.75 -3.23
N SER A 5 30.27 -3.78 -4.00
CA SER A 5 30.42 -2.37 -3.61
C SER A 5 29.53 -2.14 -2.41
N ASP A 6 30.08 -1.49 -1.38
CA ASP A 6 29.29 -1.11 -0.22
C ASP A 6 28.03 -0.35 -0.67
N PRO A 7 26.88 -0.60 -0.04
CA PRO A 7 25.67 0.13 -0.37
C PRO A 7 25.91 1.63 -0.20
N SER A 8 25.42 2.43 -1.14
CA SER A 8 25.58 3.87 -1.03
C SER A 8 24.97 4.39 0.29
N PRO A 9 25.52 5.46 0.89
CA PRO A 9 24.96 6.05 2.11
C PRO A 9 23.47 6.37 1.96
N LEU A 10 23.07 6.91 0.80
CA LEU A 10 21.67 7.21 0.47
C LEU A 10 20.77 5.98 0.46
N TRP A 11 21.27 4.84 -0.04
CA TRP A 11 20.52 3.58 0.02
C TRP A 11 20.35 3.09 1.45
N THR A 12 21.38 3.23 2.27
CA THR A 12 21.34 2.86 3.68
C THR A 12 20.34 3.73 4.45
N ASP A 13 20.32 5.04 4.20
CA ASP A 13 19.33 5.96 4.79
C ASP A 13 17.91 5.61 4.35
N ALA A 14 17.71 5.30 3.06
CA ALA A 14 16.41 4.87 2.56
C ALA A 14 15.90 3.59 3.27
N LEU A 15 16.78 2.64 3.56
CA LEU A 15 16.42 1.43 4.32
C LEU A 15 16.07 1.73 5.78
N ARG A 16 16.79 2.64 6.45
CA ARG A 16 16.43 3.07 7.82
C ARG A 16 15.06 3.74 7.86
N VAL A 17 14.78 4.61 6.88
CA VAL A 17 13.49 5.29 6.75
C VAL A 17 12.36 4.28 6.50
N ALA A 18 12.59 3.22 5.71
CA ALA A 18 11.63 2.13 5.55
C ALA A 18 11.35 1.38 6.87
N ALA A 19 12.39 1.11 7.66
CA ALA A 19 12.24 0.47 8.97
C ALA A 19 11.43 1.33 9.96
N LEU A 20 11.67 2.65 9.97
CA LEU A 20 10.89 3.58 10.79
C LEU A 20 9.41 3.60 10.38
N LEU A 21 9.13 3.64 9.08
CA LEU A 21 7.74 3.59 8.59
C LEU A 21 7.05 2.27 8.94
N ALA A 22 7.78 1.15 8.87
CA ALA A 22 7.24 -0.16 9.24
C ALA A 22 6.91 -0.25 10.73
N ALA A 23 7.70 0.40 11.59
CA ALA A 23 7.45 0.46 13.03
C ALA A 23 6.28 1.37 13.39
N GLU A 24 6.23 2.59 12.84
CA GLU A 24 5.29 3.65 13.24
C GLU A 24 4.62 4.34 12.04
N PRO A 25 3.76 3.63 11.28
CA PRO A 25 3.22 4.14 10.02
C PRO A 25 2.31 5.37 10.19
N TYR A 26 1.58 5.45 11.31
CA TYR A 26 0.65 6.56 11.58
C TYR A 26 1.39 7.84 11.99
N SER A 27 2.51 7.70 12.72
CA SER A 27 3.30 8.82 13.20
C SER A 27 4.12 9.48 12.08
N CYS A 28 4.49 8.72 11.04
CA CYS A 28 5.25 9.25 9.90
C CYS A 28 4.42 10.06 8.91
N GLY A 29 3.08 9.92 8.87
CA GLY A 29 2.21 10.63 7.92
C GLY A 29 2.38 10.24 6.44
N GLY A 30 3.30 9.32 6.12
CA GLY A 30 3.58 8.82 4.77
C GLY A 30 5.01 9.13 4.31
N ILE A 31 5.41 8.54 3.18
CA ILE A 31 6.74 8.73 2.56
C ILE A 31 6.59 8.98 1.06
N VAL A 32 7.41 9.88 0.54
CA VAL A 32 7.59 10.09 -0.91
C VAL A 32 8.91 9.45 -1.35
N VAL A 33 8.82 8.48 -2.26
CA VAL A 33 10.00 7.79 -2.83
C VAL A 33 10.41 8.46 -4.14
N ARG A 34 11.58 9.10 -4.17
CA ARG A 34 12.16 9.70 -5.37
C ARG A 34 13.01 8.69 -6.13
N ALA A 35 12.35 7.79 -6.84
CA ALA A 35 13.00 6.83 -7.73
C ALA A 35 12.11 6.54 -8.94
N GLY A 36 12.72 6.42 -10.12
CA GLY A 36 12.04 5.94 -11.32
C GLY A 36 11.48 4.53 -11.12
N ALA A 37 10.56 4.11 -12.00
CA ALA A 37 10.14 2.72 -12.05
C ALA A 37 11.37 1.84 -12.38
N GLY A 38 11.68 0.87 -11.52
CA GLY A 38 12.87 0.05 -11.68
C GLY A 38 13.29 -0.69 -10.42
N PRO A 39 14.37 -1.47 -10.50
CA PRO A 39 14.76 -2.45 -9.49
C PRO A 39 15.09 -1.83 -8.13
N VAL A 40 15.61 -0.59 -8.11
CA VAL A 40 15.91 0.13 -6.86
C VAL A 40 14.63 0.40 -6.06
N ARG A 41 13.59 0.92 -6.74
CA ARG A 41 12.29 1.20 -6.11
C ARG A 41 11.61 -0.09 -5.66
N ASP A 42 11.64 -1.12 -6.50
CA ASP A 42 10.98 -2.38 -6.21
C ASP A 42 11.63 -3.10 -5.04
N ARG A 43 12.97 -3.07 -4.95
CA ARG A 43 13.71 -3.60 -3.80
C ARG A 43 13.37 -2.85 -2.51
N TRP A 44 13.30 -1.52 -2.57
CA TRP A 44 12.95 -0.72 -1.40
C TRP A 44 11.52 -1.02 -0.91
N LEU A 45 10.57 -1.11 -1.85
CA LEU A 45 9.18 -1.49 -1.54
C LEU A 45 9.07 -2.90 -0.96
N ALA A 46 9.87 -3.86 -1.46
CA ALA A 46 9.91 -5.21 -0.91
C ALA A 46 10.47 -5.24 0.52
N THR A 47 11.52 -4.47 0.80
CA THR A 47 12.05 -4.32 2.17
C THR A 47 11.01 -3.74 3.12
N LEU A 48 10.32 -2.68 2.71
CA LEU A 48 9.24 -2.09 3.51
C LEU A 48 8.13 -3.11 3.79
N GLN A 49 7.69 -3.84 2.76
CA GLN A 49 6.65 -4.87 2.89
C GLN A 49 7.06 -5.99 3.86
N ALA A 50 8.33 -6.41 3.84
CA ALA A 50 8.85 -7.43 4.74
C ALA A 50 8.92 -6.98 6.21
N GLY A 51 9.02 -5.66 6.46
CA GLY A 51 9.02 -5.11 7.82
C GLY A 51 7.63 -4.89 8.41
N LEU A 52 6.57 -4.91 7.59
CA LEU A 52 5.21 -4.67 8.04
C LEU A 52 4.61 -5.93 8.70
N PRO A 53 3.64 -5.77 9.63
CA PRO A 53 2.91 -6.90 10.20
C PRO A 53 2.29 -7.79 9.11
N GLN A 54 2.24 -9.11 9.33
CA GLN A 54 1.71 -10.11 8.37
C GLN A 54 0.33 -9.76 7.79
N ASN A 55 -0.50 -9.04 8.55
CA ASN A 55 -1.86 -8.65 8.19
C ASN A 55 -2.01 -7.18 7.80
N ALA A 56 -0.90 -6.46 7.59
CA ALA A 56 -0.94 -5.05 7.19
C ALA A 56 -1.58 -4.92 5.79
N PRO A 57 -2.69 -4.17 5.65
CA PRO A 57 -3.38 -4.06 4.36
C PRO A 57 -2.62 -3.12 3.43
N ILE A 58 -1.81 -3.67 2.54
CA ILE A 58 -1.10 -2.90 1.50
C ILE A 58 -1.91 -2.92 0.21
N ARG A 59 -2.29 -1.75 -0.28
CA ARG A 59 -3.02 -1.61 -1.56
C ARG A 59 -2.31 -0.64 -2.48
N ARG A 60 -2.15 -1.06 -3.74
CA ARG A 60 -1.70 -0.18 -4.81
C ARG A 60 -2.88 0.67 -5.27
N MET A 61 -2.69 1.99 -5.32
CA MET A 61 -3.68 2.92 -5.86
C MET A 61 -3.36 3.23 -7.33
N PRO A 62 -4.28 2.96 -8.27
CA PRO A 62 -4.18 3.45 -9.64
C PRO A 62 -4.24 4.98 -9.67
N THR A 63 -3.54 5.59 -10.62
CA THR A 63 -3.47 7.06 -10.76
C THR A 63 -4.83 7.71 -11.07
N GLY A 64 -5.73 6.99 -11.74
CA GLY A 64 -7.09 7.45 -12.07
C GLY A 64 -8.18 6.89 -11.14
N ILE A 65 -7.84 6.49 -9.91
CA ILE A 65 -8.85 6.00 -8.97
C ILE A 65 -9.81 7.14 -8.61
N ALA A 66 -11.11 6.94 -8.86
CA ALA A 66 -12.14 7.89 -8.45
C ALA A 66 -12.32 7.87 -6.92
N ASP A 67 -12.68 9.01 -6.33
CA ASP A 67 -12.89 9.19 -4.89
C ASP A 67 -13.87 8.16 -4.31
N ASP A 68 -14.93 7.83 -5.06
CA ASP A 68 -15.85 6.76 -4.69
C ASP A 68 -15.14 5.41 -4.51
N ARG A 69 -14.18 5.05 -5.36
CA ARG A 69 -13.46 3.77 -5.18
C ARG A 69 -12.42 3.85 -4.06
N LEU A 70 -12.00 5.05 -3.67
CA LEU A 70 -10.97 5.29 -2.65
C LEU A 70 -11.58 5.35 -1.24
N LEU A 71 -12.72 6.05 -1.10
CA LEU A 71 -13.42 6.31 0.16
C LEU A 71 -14.55 5.31 0.44
N GLY A 72 -15.01 4.56 -0.56
CA GLY A 72 -16.14 3.64 -0.45
C GLY A 72 -17.44 4.31 -0.87
N GLY A 73 -17.60 4.54 -2.16
CA GLY A 73 -18.65 5.32 -2.77
C GLY A 73 -20.01 4.75 -2.45
N LEU A 74 -21.00 5.62 -2.33
CA LEU A 74 -22.33 5.25 -1.91
C LEU A 74 -23.00 4.34 -2.96
N ASP A 75 -23.57 3.22 -2.52
CA ASP A 75 -24.52 2.47 -3.32
C ASP A 75 -25.91 3.12 -3.14
N LEU A 76 -26.22 4.06 -4.03
CA LEU A 76 -27.45 4.85 -3.94
C LEU A 76 -28.71 3.97 -3.97
N ALA A 77 -28.71 2.91 -4.77
CA ALA A 77 -29.86 2.02 -4.91
C ALA A 77 -30.08 1.16 -3.65
N ALA A 78 -28.99 0.66 -3.04
CA ALA A 78 -29.06 -0.03 -1.76
C ALA A 78 -29.42 0.92 -0.61
N THR A 79 -28.92 2.16 -0.65
CA THR A 79 -29.20 3.21 0.33
C THR A 79 -30.68 3.57 0.37
N LEU A 80 -31.29 3.82 -0.80
CA LEU A 80 -32.70 4.14 -0.92
C LEU A 80 -33.61 3.00 -0.45
N ARG A 81 -33.22 1.75 -0.72
CA ARG A 81 -33.96 0.57 -0.25
C ARG A 81 -33.83 0.34 1.26
N ALA A 82 -32.68 0.65 1.85
CA ALA A 82 -32.40 0.40 3.26
C ALA A 82 -32.74 1.58 4.19
N GLY A 83 -33.09 2.75 3.65
CA GLY A 83 -33.30 3.98 4.42
C GLY A 83 -32.07 4.49 5.18
N SER A 84 -30.88 3.96 4.86
CA SER A 84 -29.63 4.22 5.55
C SER A 84 -28.46 4.08 4.58
N ALA A 85 -27.42 4.91 4.73
CA ALA A 85 -26.28 4.95 3.82
C ALA A 85 -25.56 3.60 3.74
N ARG A 86 -25.47 3.03 2.53
CA ARG A 86 -24.78 1.77 2.23
C ARG A 86 -23.60 2.06 1.31
N LEU A 87 -22.39 1.69 1.73
CA LEU A 87 -21.20 1.82 0.90
C LEU A 87 -21.16 0.68 -0.14
N ARG A 88 -20.83 1.02 -1.39
CA ARG A 88 -20.60 0.04 -2.45
C ARG A 88 -19.35 -0.76 -2.09
N GLY A 89 -19.48 -2.08 -2.06
CA GLY A 89 -18.38 -2.99 -1.72
C GLY A 89 -17.13 -2.68 -2.55
N SER A 90 -16.03 -2.35 -1.85
CA SER A 90 -14.68 -2.24 -2.38
C SER A 90 -14.30 -3.51 -3.19
N PRO A 91 -13.37 -3.44 -4.16
CA PRO A 91 -13.00 -4.59 -4.98
C PRO A 91 -12.69 -5.79 -4.09
N ARG A 92 -13.42 -6.88 -4.34
CA ARG A 92 -13.36 -8.15 -3.60
C ARG A 92 -11.90 -8.60 -3.53
N ARG A 93 -11.46 -9.06 -2.35
CA ARG A 93 -10.16 -9.74 -2.18
C ARG A 93 -10.00 -10.76 -3.31
N PRO A 94 -8.92 -10.72 -4.12
CA PRO A 94 -8.60 -11.88 -4.94
C PRO A 94 -8.32 -13.04 -3.98
N GLY A 95 -9.20 -14.06 -3.97
CA GLY A 95 -9.03 -15.28 -3.17
C GLY A 95 -10.18 -15.71 -2.25
N ALA A 96 -11.29 -14.99 -2.15
CA ALA A 96 -12.46 -15.49 -1.41
C ALA A 96 -13.37 -16.35 -2.30
N SER A 97 -13.10 -17.66 -2.37
CA SER A 97 -14.03 -18.66 -2.92
C SER A 97 -15.34 -18.68 -2.12
N PRO A 98 -16.51 -18.77 -2.76
CA PRO A 98 -17.80 -18.92 -2.07
C PRO A 98 -18.14 -20.39 -1.72
N PHE A 99 -17.24 -21.35 -1.90
CA PHE A 99 -17.42 -22.73 -1.46
C PHE A 99 -16.16 -23.24 -0.76
N ALA A 100 -16.19 -23.19 0.56
CA ALA A 100 -15.44 -24.03 1.50
C ALA A 100 -16.17 -23.98 2.85
#